data_AF-A0A932JAE0-F1
#
_entry.id   AF-A0A932JAE0-F1
#
_cell.length_a   1.000
_cell.length_b   1.000
_cell.length_c   1.000
_cell.angle_alpha   90.00
_cell.angle_beta   90.00
_cell.angle_gamma   90.00
#
_symmetry.space_group_name_H-M   'P 1'
#
loop_
_entity.id
_entity.type
_entity.pdbx_description
1 polymer ?
#
loop_
_entity_poly.entity_id
_entity_poly.type
_entity_poly.pdbx_seq_one_letter_code
_entity_poly.pdbx_strand_id
1 'polypeptide(L)'
;MNQISATSPDRIVAFSSQFYCLLLAAYPRHFRDEYAHEMAIVFRDTLRETCRKGTAARLISFWLSTLIDLIVTAIGERLADGSGPRRYLRGVITGLIAGVVGGLVAGLGARLAMRGVVVASGLRPAFTLEGTFVILVICVILGIPGGLAFVALRRFIPGAGLWQGLSYGVLLFVIFLAPPFLFYREGEATLASPLVTVLLFGPITLTYGLAVQFTVMRLERRDDSAQPLSATELPSALSQGLWFVVFAVLLELAVLGTVSILNHSPRIPPGIVRVLRDAHIPFAFARDGNVWLVSLTALGYFGLSGLIFWQRTRSPMARFTAITLLLFGGALFNTGATYYARLVHDVTFLQIVFNILQVAGATCLLILLYVFPNGRFTIAWTRPLAVLWLLWAMAWAAATALWPESVTLTILALFLITGVAAQVQRYRQLISAEERRQTRWTVAGFAGAVAGFALIAVALALIPDLRLPKVAGLSMTATFSLYMLPWLCIPLSIGWAMRRHQLWAT
;
A
#
# COMPACT_ATOMS: atom_id res chain seq x y z
N MET A 1 13.16 26.28 33.50
CA MET A 1 14.28 26.07 32.56
C MET A 1 14.39 24.58 32.24
N ASN A 2 13.87 24.22 31.06
CA ASN A 2 14.08 23.06 30.20
C ASN A 2 14.53 21.71 30.80
N GLN A 3 13.57 20.81 31.04
CA GLN A 3 13.71 19.38 30.76
C GLN A 3 12.95 19.07 29.46
N ILE A 4 13.64 19.07 28.32
CA ILE A 4 13.12 18.54 27.06
C ILE A 4 14.14 17.54 26.51
N SER A 5 13.63 16.32 26.26
CA SER A 5 14.10 15.27 25.35
C SER A 5 15.43 14.54 25.61
N ALA A 6 15.37 13.52 26.48
CA ALA A 6 16.08 12.27 26.26
C ALA A 6 15.09 11.24 25.72
N THR A 7 14.99 11.09 24.40
CA THR A 7 14.33 9.93 23.78
C THR A 7 15.20 8.70 24.05
N SER A 8 14.84 7.88 25.04
CA SER A 8 15.73 6.80 25.50
C SER A 8 15.98 5.73 24.42
N PRO A 9 17.22 5.22 24.27
CA PRO A 9 17.57 4.12 23.37
C PRO A 9 16.68 2.88 23.57
N ASP A 10 16.25 2.65 24.81
CA ASP A 10 15.40 1.51 25.19
C ASP A 10 14.02 1.53 24.53
N ARG A 11 13.42 2.70 24.31
CA ARG A 11 12.12 2.81 23.62
C ARG A 11 12.24 2.44 22.15
N ILE A 12 13.31 2.87 21.49
CA ILE A 12 13.60 2.54 20.09
C ILE A 12 13.83 1.04 19.95
N VAL A 13 14.58 0.43 20.88
CA VAL A 13 14.84 -1.01 20.90
C VAL A 13 13.55 -1.81 21.13
N ALA A 14 12.71 -1.40 22.08
CA ALA A 14 11.45 -2.07 22.36
C ALA A 14 10.49 -2.04 21.15
N PHE A 15 10.31 -0.87 20.53
CA PHE A 15 9.47 -0.71 19.35
C PHE A 15 10.01 -1.53 18.16
N SER A 16 11.30 -1.43 17.89
CA SER A 16 11.96 -2.16 16.80
C SER A 16 11.86 -3.68 16.97
N SER A 17 12.06 -4.18 18.20
CA SER A 17 11.91 -5.60 18.52
C SER A 17 10.46 -6.08 18.34
N GLN A 18 9.48 -5.23 18.69
CA GLN A 18 8.09 -5.53 18.40
C GLN A 18 7.82 -5.59 16.89
N PHE A 19 8.34 -4.65 16.12
CA PHE A 19 8.17 -4.64 14.67
C PHE A 19 8.83 -5.86 14.01
N TYR A 20 10.06 -6.21 14.41
CA TYR A 20 10.76 -7.38 13.87
C TYR A 20 9.99 -8.69 14.11
N CYS A 21 9.46 -8.89 15.30
CA CYS A 21 8.62 -10.06 15.57
C CYS A 21 7.32 -10.10 14.75
N LEU A 22 6.80 -8.97 14.29
CA LEU A 22 5.69 -8.95 13.34
C LEU A 22 6.15 -9.48 11.97
N LEU A 23 7.35 -9.06 11.53
CA LEU A 23 7.94 -9.51 10.27
C LEU A 23 8.27 -11.01 10.29
N LEU A 24 8.62 -11.59 11.44
CA LEU A 24 8.80 -13.04 11.58
C LEU A 24 7.53 -13.82 11.19
N ALA A 25 6.35 -13.19 11.18
CA ALA A 25 5.14 -13.82 10.67
C ALA A 25 5.20 -14.18 9.18
N ALA A 26 6.20 -13.67 8.45
CA ALA A 26 6.50 -14.07 7.07
C ALA A 26 7.00 -15.51 6.95
N TYR A 27 7.62 -16.10 7.99
CA TYR A 27 8.12 -17.48 7.98
C TYR A 27 7.00 -18.54 8.08
N PRO A 28 7.27 -19.80 7.66
CA PRO A 28 6.36 -20.93 7.91
C PRO A 28 6.07 -21.14 9.41
N ARG A 29 4.94 -21.78 9.75
CA ARG A 29 4.56 -22.00 11.16
C ARG A 29 5.62 -22.79 11.92
N HIS A 30 6.01 -23.97 11.40
CA HIS A 30 7.04 -24.83 12.00
C HIS A 30 8.33 -24.07 12.31
N PHE A 31 8.88 -23.38 11.30
CA PHE A 31 10.11 -22.60 11.47
C PHE A 31 9.98 -21.50 12.53
N ARG A 32 8.82 -20.85 12.63
CA ARG A 32 8.58 -19.84 13.67
C ARG A 32 8.52 -20.47 15.06
N ASP A 33 7.89 -21.63 15.19
CA ASP A 33 7.72 -22.29 16.48
C ASP A 33 9.09 -22.71 17.05
N GLU A 34 10.04 -23.03 16.18
CA GLU A 34 11.40 -23.44 16.54
C GLU A 34 12.36 -22.24 16.70
N TYR A 35 12.44 -21.33 15.72
CA TYR A 35 13.52 -20.33 15.64
C TYR A 35 13.10 -18.89 15.98
N ALA A 36 11.80 -18.56 16.06
CA ALA A 36 11.37 -17.16 16.19
C ALA A 36 11.85 -16.50 17.49
N HIS A 37 12.00 -17.29 18.57
CA HIS A 37 12.50 -16.77 19.84
C HIS A 37 13.97 -16.36 19.75
N GLU A 38 14.81 -17.24 19.20
CA GLU A 38 16.25 -17.02 19.05
C GLU A 38 16.55 -15.86 18.11
N MET A 39 15.87 -15.81 16.94
CA MET A 39 16.00 -14.70 15.99
C MET A 39 15.64 -13.35 16.62
N ALA A 40 14.61 -13.31 17.47
CA ALA A 40 14.21 -12.08 18.16
C ALA A 40 15.22 -11.63 19.22
N ILE A 41 15.95 -12.55 19.86
CA ILE A 41 17.04 -12.25 20.79
C ILE A 41 18.20 -11.65 20.03
N VAL A 42 18.69 -12.33 18.99
CA VAL A 42 19.83 -11.88 18.17
C VAL A 42 19.55 -10.48 17.60
N PHE A 43 18.38 -10.28 17.01
CA PHE A 43 17.99 -8.97 16.49
C PHE A 43 18.05 -7.86 17.57
N ARG A 44 17.54 -8.14 18.77
CA ARG A 44 17.51 -7.18 19.88
C ARG A 44 18.92 -6.82 20.34
N ASP A 45 19.81 -7.79 20.42
CA ASP A 45 21.17 -7.59 20.90
C ASP A 45 22.01 -6.82 19.88
N THR A 46 21.92 -7.17 18.58
CA THR A 46 22.58 -6.43 17.50
C THR A 46 22.03 -5.00 17.38
N LEU A 47 20.72 -4.81 17.58
CA LEU A 47 20.11 -3.49 17.58
C LEU A 47 20.62 -2.62 18.73
N ARG A 48 20.72 -3.17 19.95
CA ARG A 48 21.28 -2.45 21.12
C ARG A 48 22.72 -2.00 20.87
N GLU A 49 23.53 -2.88 20.27
CA GLU A 49 24.91 -2.55 19.92
C GLU A 49 24.97 -1.45 18.84
N THR A 50 24.10 -1.52 17.83
CA THR A 50 24.00 -0.52 16.77
C THR A 50 23.58 0.85 17.31
N CYS A 51 22.63 0.89 18.25
CA CYS A 51 22.21 2.10 18.94
C CYS A 51 23.33 2.71 19.80
N ARG A 52 24.14 1.88 20.48
CA ARG A 52 25.30 2.35 21.26
C ARG A 52 26.36 3.03 20.40
N LYS A 53 26.49 2.62 19.13
CA LYS A 53 27.46 3.16 18.18
C LYS A 53 27.01 4.47 17.50
N GLY A 54 25.82 4.99 17.81
CA GLY A 54 25.46 6.41 17.73
C GLY A 54 25.14 7.02 16.35
N THR A 55 25.05 6.25 15.25
CA THR A 55 24.81 6.83 13.92
C THR A 55 23.49 6.34 13.32
N ALA A 56 22.56 7.26 13.03
CA ALA A 56 21.29 6.94 12.37
C ALA A 56 21.47 6.19 11.04
N ALA A 57 22.53 6.50 10.29
CA ALA A 57 22.89 5.78 9.07
C ALA A 57 23.18 4.28 9.29
N ARG A 58 23.83 3.92 10.41
CA ARG A 58 24.09 2.51 10.76
C ARG A 58 22.81 1.78 11.12
N LEU A 59 21.89 2.45 11.82
CA LEU A 59 20.57 1.90 12.14
C LEU A 59 19.76 1.60 10.87
N ILE A 60 19.76 2.53 9.91
CA ILE A 60 19.11 2.35 8.60
C ILE A 60 19.75 1.18 7.84
N SER A 61 21.08 1.15 7.76
CA SER A 61 21.81 0.07 7.08
C SER A 61 21.55 -1.30 7.72
N PHE A 62 21.51 -1.38 9.05
CA PHE A 62 21.18 -2.60 9.78
C PHE A 62 19.77 -3.08 9.45
N TRP A 63 18.78 -2.18 9.46
CA TRP A 63 17.40 -2.52 9.11
C TRP A 63 17.26 -2.98 7.66
N LEU A 64 17.94 -2.31 6.72
CA LEU A 64 17.93 -2.69 5.32
C LEU A 64 18.48 -4.12 5.14
N SER A 65 19.64 -4.41 5.74
CA SER A 65 20.25 -5.74 5.70
C SER A 65 19.35 -6.80 6.35
N THR A 66 18.76 -6.48 7.50
CA THR A 66 17.87 -7.39 8.23
C THR A 66 16.60 -7.70 7.45
N LEU A 67 16.01 -6.71 6.78
CA LEU A 67 14.83 -6.91 5.94
C LEU A 67 15.14 -7.78 4.73
N ILE A 68 16.28 -7.56 4.07
CA ILE A 68 16.73 -8.38 2.93
C ILE A 68 16.95 -9.82 3.38
N ASP A 69 17.70 -10.03 4.46
CA ASP A 69 17.96 -11.36 5.02
C ASP A 69 16.66 -12.08 5.40
N LEU A 70 15.75 -11.38 6.09
CA LEU A 70 14.45 -11.91 6.47
C LEU A 70 13.62 -12.34 5.26
N ILE A 71 13.60 -11.54 4.19
CA ILE A 71 12.86 -11.87 2.97
C ILE A 71 13.47 -13.10 2.29
N VAL A 72 14.79 -13.13 2.11
CA VAL A 72 15.50 -14.23 1.44
C VAL A 72 15.31 -15.54 2.20
N THR A 73 15.49 -15.52 3.52
CA THR A 73 15.39 -16.73 4.35
C THR A 73 13.94 -17.18 4.52
N ALA A 74 12.98 -16.25 4.70
CA ALA A 74 11.56 -16.62 4.74
C ALA A 74 11.07 -17.23 3.42
N ILE A 75 11.60 -16.76 2.29
CA ILE A 75 11.39 -17.35 0.97
C ILE A 75 11.98 -18.76 0.89
N GLY A 76 13.24 -18.94 1.30
CA GLY A 76 13.94 -20.22 1.28
C GLY A 76 13.21 -21.29 2.10
N GLU A 77 12.84 -20.95 3.34
CA GLU A 77 12.13 -21.86 4.24
C GLU A 77 10.75 -22.24 3.72
N ARG A 78 10.01 -21.30 3.11
CA ARG A 78 8.71 -21.64 2.49
C ARG A 78 8.83 -22.49 1.23
N LEU A 79 9.96 -22.45 0.53
CA LEU A 79 10.24 -23.38 -0.57
C LEU A 79 10.55 -24.79 -0.04
N ALA A 80 11.24 -24.87 1.10
CA ALA A 80 11.60 -26.13 1.76
C ALA A 80 10.38 -26.84 2.39
N ASP A 81 9.51 -26.11 3.11
CA ASP A 81 8.38 -26.61 3.92
C ASP A 81 7.32 -27.41 3.13
N GLY A 82 7.29 -27.35 1.79
CA GLY A 82 6.48 -28.24 0.93
C GLY A 82 4.95 -28.15 1.08
N SER A 83 4.44 -27.38 2.05
CA SER A 83 3.05 -27.34 2.53
C SER A 83 2.05 -26.61 1.62
N GLY A 84 2.43 -26.30 0.37
CA GLY A 84 1.52 -25.84 -0.68
C GLY A 84 2.20 -25.85 -2.05
N PRO A 85 1.51 -25.42 -3.13
CA PRO A 85 2.02 -25.60 -4.49
C PRO A 85 3.35 -24.87 -4.66
N ARG A 86 4.46 -25.62 -4.63
CA ARG A 86 5.85 -25.14 -4.77
C ARG A 86 6.00 -24.21 -5.98
N ARG A 87 5.26 -24.52 -7.05
CA ARG A 87 5.19 -23.75 -8.29
C ARG A 87 4.66 -22.32 -8.09
N TYR A 88 3.71 -22.10 -7.18
CA TYR A 88 3.14 -20.79 -6.93
C TYR A 88 4.14 -19.86 -6.24
N LEU A 89 4.74 -20.34 -5.16
CA LEU A 89 5.76 -19.57 -4.44
C LEU A 89 6.95 -19.24 -5.33
N ARG A 90 7.39 -20.21 -6.15
CA ARG A 90 8.41 -19.97 -7.18
C ARG A 90 7.98 -18.89 -8.16
N GLY A 91 6.76 -18.94 -8.69
CA GLY A 91 6.24 -17.90 -9.57
C GLY A 91 6.30 -16.50 -8.94
N VAL A 92 5.96 -16.39 -7.65
CA VAL A 92 6.04 -15.13 -6.91
C VAL A 92 7.48 -14.64 -6.75
N ILE A 93 8.40 -15.53 -6.39
CA ILE A 93 9.83 -15.20 -6.24
C ILE A 93 10.43 -14.80 -7.58
N THR A 94 10.14 -15.57 -8.63
CA THR A 94 10.55 -15.25 -10.00
C THR A 94 10.02 -13.87 -10.39
N GLY A 95 8.75 -13.58 -10.11
CA GLY A 95 8.15 -12.27 -10.38
C GLY A 95 8.78 -11.14 -9.55
N LEU A 96 9.08 -11.37 -8.27
CA LEU A 96 9.78 -10.41 -7.39
C LEU A 96 11.17 -10.07 -7.93
N ILE A 97 11.99 -11.10 -8.19
CA ILE A 97 13.37 -10.91 -8.68
C ILE A 97 13.34 -10.25 -10.05
N ALA A 98 12.49 -10.73 -10.96
CA ALA A 98 12.34 -10.14 -12.28
C ALA A 98 11.86 -8.69 -12.19
N GLY A 99 10.96 -8.37 -11.27
CA GLY A 99 10.46 -7.03 -11.02
C GLY A 99 11.52 -6.09 -10.43
N VAL A 100 12.36 -6.56 -9.51
CA VAL A 100 13.50 -5.78 -8.98
C VAL A 100 14.51 -5.49 -10.08
N VAL A 101 14.91 -6.52 -10.84
CA VAL A 101 15.86 -6.38 -11.95
C VAL A 101 15.30 -5.45 -13.02
N GLY A 102 14.05 -5.65 -13.43
CA GLY A 102 13.35 -4.78 -14.35
C GLY A 102 13.29 -3.34 -13.82
N GLY A 103 12.94 -3.16 -12.55
CA GLY A 103 12.86 -1.86 -11.90
C GLY A 103 14.19 -1.11 -11.85
N LEU A 104 15.31 -1.80 -11.61
CA LEU A 104 16.64 -1.21 -11.70
C LEU A 104 16.96 -0.74 -13.13
N VAL A 105 16.67 -1.58 -14.13
CA VAL A 105 16.84 -1.22 -15.56
C VAL A 105 15.97 -0.01 -15.91
N ALA A 106 14.72 -0.01 -15.48
CA ALA A 106 13.80 1.09 -15.69
C ALA A 106 14.27 2.38 -15.00
N GLY A 107 14.79 2.30 -13.77
CA GLY A 107 15.28 3.47 -13.04
C GLY A 107 16.53 4.09 -13.66
N LEU A 108 17.44 3.27 -14.18
CA LEU A 108 18.57 3.76 -14.99
C LEU A 108 18.07 4.45 -16.27
N GLY A 109 17.10 3.82 -16.95
CA GLY A 109 16.44 4.40 -18.13
C GLY A 109 15.76 5.73 -17.83
N ALA A 110 15.01 5.84 -16.73
CA ALA A 110 14.33 7.05 -16.29
C ALA A 110 15.32 8.17 -15.98
N ARG A 111 16.48 7.86 -15.38
CA ARG A 111 17.54 8.85 -15.15
C ARG A 111 18.11 9.39 -16.45
N LEU A 112 18.32 8.54 -17.45
CA LEU A 112 18.79 8.95 -18.78
C LEU A 112 17.71 9.77 -19.51
N ALA A 113 16.46 9.35 -19.43
CA ALA A 113 15.33 10.05 -20.04
C ALA A 113 15.15 11.46 -19.47
N MET A 114 15.20 11.62 -18.14
CA MET A 114 15.12 12.96 -17.52
C MET A 114 16.30 13.85 -17.92
N ARG A 115 17.51 13.31 -18.06
CA ARG A 115 18.63 14.07 -18.63
C ARG A 115 18.38 14.48 -20.08
N GLY A 116 17.81 13.58 -20.88
CA GLY A 116 17.39 13.87 -22.25
C GLY A 116 16.39 15.01 -22.33
N VAL A 117 15.40 15.05 -21.41
CA VAL A 117 14.43 16.15 -21.32
C VAL A 117 15.14 17.47 -21.02
N VAL A 118 16.00 17.50 -20.00
CA VAL A 118 16.73 18.73 -19.61
C VAL A 118 17.59 19.27 -20.76
N VAL A 119 18.31 18.40 -21.45
CA VAL A 119 19.15 18.77 -22.62
C VAL A 119 18.29 19.24 -23.78
N ALA A 120 17.18 18.55 -24.09
CA ALA A 120 16.25 18.94 -25.15
C ALA A 120 15.59 20.30 -24.88
N SER A 121 15.52 20.71 -23.62
CA SER A 121 14.98 22.01 -23.18
C SER A 121 16.06 23.11 -23.05
N GLY A 122 17.31 22.85 -23.46
CA GLY A 122 18.40 23.83 -23.41
C GLY A 122 18.92 24.14 -22.01
N LEU A 123 18.53 23.36 -21.00
CA LEU A 123 18.98 23.50 -19.61
C LEU A 123 20.24 22.65 -19.37
N ARG A 124 21.07 23.06 -18.40
CA ARG A 124 22.27 22.31 -18.03
C ARG A 124 21.91 21.15 -17.08
N PRO A 125 22.23 19.89 -17.42
CA PRO A 125 21.92 18.75 -16.56
C PRO A 125 22.83 18.75 -15.32
N ALA A 126 22.23 18.72 -14.13
CA ALA A 126 22.94 18.51 -12.88
C ALA A 126 22.90 17.03 -12.47
N PHE A 127 24.06 16.45 -12.12
CA PHE A 127 24.10 15.09 -11.58
C PHE A 127 24.10 15.12 -10.05
N THR A 128 23.02 14.61 -9.48
CA THR A 128 22.91 14.35 -8.05
C THR A 128 22.92 12.83 -7.80
N LEU A 129 23.80 12.37 -6.91
CA LEU A 129 23.79 10.98 -6.46
C LEU A 129 22.48 10.65 -5.74
N GLU A 130 22.02 11.58 -4.90
CA GLU A 130 20.74 11.51 -4.20
C GLU A 130 19.55 11.32 -5.15
N GLY A 131 19.41 12.18 -6.16
CA GLY A 131 18.31 12.09 -7.12
C GLY A 131 18.34 10.78 -7.92
N THR A 132 19.52 10.30 -8.29
CA THR A 132 19.66 9.00 -8.98
C THR A 132 19.23 7.84 -8.09
N PHE A 133 19.66 7.85 -6.83
CA PHE A 133 19.30 6.82 -5.86
C PHE A 133 17.79 6.77 -5.62
N VAL A 134 17.15 7.93 -5.44
CA VAL A 134 15.70 8.04 -5.24
C VAL A 134 14.94 7.46 -6.44
N ILE A 135 15.33 7.80 -7.67
CA ILE A 135 14.69 7.27 -8.89
C ILE A 135 14.83 5.74 -8.96
N LEU A 136 16.01 5.20 -8.66
CA LEU A 136 16.24 3.76 -8.66
C LEU A 136 15.35 3.06 -7.63
N VAL A 137 15.26 3.59 -6.41
CA VAL A 137 14.40 3.03 -5.35
C VAL A 137 12.94 3.05 -5.77
N ILE A 138 12.45 4.17 -6.32
CA ILE A 138 11.07 4.28 -6.81
C ILE A 138 10.82 3.26 -7.92
N CYS A 139 11.70 3.17 -8.92
CA CYS A 139 11.53 2.24 -10.03
C CYS A 139 11.65 0.77 -9.61
N VAL A 140 12.41 0.43 -8.57
CA VAL A 140 12.41 -0.92 -7.98
C VAL A 140 11.10 -1.22 -7.27
N ILE A 141 10.59 -0.28 -6.47
CA ILE A 141 9.30 -0.42 -5.77
C ILE A 141 8.16 -0.61 -6.78
N LEU A 142 8.15 0.18 -7.87
CA LEU A 142 7.17 0.07 -8.95
C LEU A 142 7.41 -1.18 -9.82
N GLY A 143 8.67 -1.60 -9.97
CA GLY A 143 9.05 -2.75 -10.77
C GLY A 143 8.61 -4.09 -10.15
N ILE A 144 8.55 -4.21 -8.83
CA ILE A 144 8.09 -5.44 -8.15
C ILE A 144 6.64 -5.82 -8.56
N PRO A 145 5.64 -4.93 -8.44
CA PRO A 145 4.30 -5.10 -8.99
C PRO A 145 4.29 -5.60 -10.43
N GLY A 146 5.02 -4.93 -11.33
CA GLY A 146 5.04 -5.31 -12.74
C GLY A 146 5.65 -6.70 -12.98
N GLY A 147 6.69 -7.08 -12.23
CA GLY A 147 7.29 -8.41 -12.34
C GLY A 147 6.34 -9.52 -11.90
N LEU A 148 5.59 -9.28 -10.82
CA LEU A 148 4.52 -10.18 -10.36
C LEU A 148 3.38 -10.28 -11.37
N ALA A 149 2.94 -9.14 -11.90
CA ALA A 149 1.89 -9.08 -12.92
C ALA A 149 2.31 -9.82 -14.20
N PHE A 150 3.57 -9.68 -14.63
CA PHE A 150 4.11 -10.41 -15.77
C PHE A 150 4.01 -11.93 -15.59
N VAL A 151 4.48 -12.47 -14.47
CA VAL A 151 4.43 -13.93 -14.23
C VAL A 151 3.00 -14.45 -14.17
N ALA A 152 2.06 -13.65 -13.68
CA ALA A 152 0.64 -14.00 -13.63
C ALA A 152 -0.06 -13.92 -15.01
N LEU A 153 0.30 -12.92 -15.82
CA LEU A 153 -0.36 -12.62 -17.10
C LEU A 153 0.32 -13.25 -18.31
N ARG A 154 1.58 -13.70 -18.21
CA ARG A 154 2.39 -14.16 -19.36
C ARG A 154 1.65 -15.12 -20.30
N ARG A 155 0.83 -16.02 -19.77
CA ARG A 155 0.02 -16.97 -20.59
C ARG A 155 -0.98 -16.31 -21.54
N PHE A 156 -1.38 -15.07 -21.27
CA PHE A 156 -2.28 -14.28 -22.11
C PHE A 156 -1.53 -13.24 -22.94
N ILE A 157 -0.25 -13.02 -22.66
CA ILE A 157 0.57 -12.04 -23.39
C ILE A 157 1.05 -12.71 -24.68
N PRO A 158 0.75 -12.12 -25.85
CA PRO A 158 1.13 -12.71 -27.12
C PRO A 158 2.64 -12.69 -27.33
N GLY A 159 3.15 -13.73 -27.98
CA GLY A 159 4.57 -13.91 -28.29
C GLY A 159 5.26 -14.96 -27.43
N ALA A 160 6.49 -15.30 -27.81
CA ALA A 160 7.32 -16.29 -27.13
C ALA A 160 8.71 -15.71 -26.82
N GLY A 161 9.32 -16.16 -25.72
CA GLY A 161 10.64 -15.69 -25.30
C GLY A 161 10.67 -14.17 -25.13
N LEU A 162 11.69 -13.50 -25.68
CA LEU A 162 11.86 -12.04 -25.53
C LEU A 162 10.72 -11.22 -26.15
N TRP A 163 10.03 -11.73 -27.17
CA TRP A 163 8.87 -11.05 -27.77
C TRP A 163 7.70 -10.92 -26.79
N GLN A 164 7.52 -11.89 -25.91
CA GLN A 164 6.52 -11.81 -24.84
C GLN A 164 6.84 -10.68 -23.85
N GLY A 165 8.13 -10.46 -23.56
CA GLY A 165 8.60 -9.33 -22.76
C GLY A 165 8.39 -7.98 -23.44
N LEU A 166 8.62 -7.90 -24.76
CA LEU A 166 8.33 -6.71 -25.55
C LEU A 166 6.84 -6.38 -25.57
N SER A 167 5.98 -7.36 -25.84
CA SER A 167 4.52 -7.21 -25.79
C SER A 167 4.06 -6.69 -24.42
N TYR A 168 4.66 -7.21 -23.35
CA TYR A 168 4.38 -6.72 -21.99
C TYR A 168 4.85 -5.28 -21.77
N GLY A 169 6.04 -4.93 -22.26
CA GLY A 169 6.55 -3.56 -22.21
C GLY A 169 5.68 -2.58 -23.00
N VAL A 170 5.15 -2.98 -24.16
CA VAL A 170 4.18 -2.18 -24.94
C VAL A 170 2.88 -2.01 -24.15
N LEU A 171 2.39 -3.07 -23.52
CA LEU A 171 1.20 -2.99 -22.69
C LEU A 171 1.37 -2.00 -21.54
N LEU A 172 2.50 -2.07 -20.81
CA LEU A 172 2.82 -1.11 -19.75
C LEU A 172 2.97 0.31 -20.28
N PHE A 173 3.59 0.48 -21.44
CA PHE A 173 3.70 1.77 -22.10
C PHE A 173 2.32 2.39 -22.35
N VAL A 174 1.41 1.63 -22.98
CA VAL A 174 0.07 2.11 -23.34
C VAL A 174 -0.78 2.40 -22.10
N ILE A 175 -0.69 1.58 -21.06
CA ILE A 175 -1.54 1.72 -19.86
C ILE A 175 -1.02 2.81 -18.92
N PHE A 176 0.28 2.81 -18.61
CA PHE A 176 0.82 3.61 -17.52
C PHE A 176 1.62 4.83 -17.98
N LEU A 177 2.32 4.74 -19.13
CA LEU A 177 3.31 5.75 -19.50
C LEU A 177 2.82 6.73 -20.57
N ALA A 178 2.10 6.25 -21.59
CA ALA A 178 1.60 7.06 -22.68
C ALA A 178 0.53 8.06 -22.24
N PRO A 179 -0.47 7.72 -21.40
CA PRO A 179 -1.52 8.66 -21.05
C PRO A 179 -1.00 9.91 -20.32
N PRO A 180 -0.06 9.78 -19.36
CA PRO A 180 0.65 10.91 -18.78
C PRO A 180 1.25 11.90 -19.78
N PHE A 181 2.00 11.40 -20.77
CA PHE A 181 2.78 12.27 -21.64
C PHE A 181 1.98 12.83 -22.82
N LEU A 182 0.92 12.14 -23.23
CA LEU A 182 0.07 12.54 -24.36
C LEU A 182 -1.08 13.45 -23.92
N PHE A 183 -1.67 13.22 -22.76
CA PHE A 183 -2.91 13.91 -22.36
C PHE A 183 -2.76 14.84 -21.15
N TYR A 184 -1.86 14.56 -20.18
CA TYR A 184 -1.74 15.34 -18.93
C TYR A 184 -0.29 15.66 -18.58
N ARG A 185 0.22 16.72 -19.21
CA ARG A 185 1.60 17.17 -19.03
C ARG A 185 1.71 18.04 -17.78
N GLU A 186 2.47 17.60 -16.79
CA GLU A 186 2.80 18.38 -15.59
C GLU A 186 4.30 18.21 -15.24
N GLY A 187 4.87 19.18 -14.50
CA GLY A 187 6.28 19.15 -14.08
C GLY A 187 7.30 19.26 -15.22
N GLU A 188 8.47 18.64 -15.06
CA GLU A 188 9.57 18.69 -16.05
C GLU A 188 9.20 18.09 -17.42
N ALA A 189 8.17 17.24 -17.48
CA ALA A 189 7.66 16.65 -18.73
C ALA A 189 6.97 17.67 -19.65
N THR A 190 6.64 18.87 -19.15
CA THR A 190 6.16 20.01 -19.96
C THR A 190 7.27 20.70 -20.74
N LEU A 191 8.53 20.49 -20.36
CA LEU A 191 9.68 21.22 -20.90
C LEU A 191 10.08 20.77 -22.31
N ALA A 192 9.66 19.58 -22.76
CA ALA A 192 9.92 19.05 -24.10
C ALA A 192 8.62 18.95 -24.92
N SER A 193 8.67 18.60 -26.21
CA SER A 193 7.44 18.29 -26.98
C SER A 193 6.88 16.91 -26.60
N PRO A 194 5.56 16.64 -26.74
CA PRO A 194 4.96 15.37 -26.32
C PRO A 194 5.62 14.16 -26.97
N LEU A 195 5.98 14.32 -28.25
CA LEU A 195 6.65 13.31 -29.05
C LEU A 195 8.07 13.04 -28.52
N VAL A 196 8.82 14.07 -28.16
CA VAL A 196 10.16 13.91 -27.55
C VAL A 196 10.07 13.22 -26.19
N THR A 197 9.08 13.56 -25.35
CA THR A 197 8.91 12.89 -24.06
C THR A 197 8.52 11.42 -24.23
N VAL A 198 7.59 11.10 -25.15
CA VAL A 198 7.23 9.73 -25.48
C VAL A 198 8.43 8.93 -26.00
N LEU A 199 9.27 9.52 -26.86
CA LEU A 199 10.48 8.87 -27.37
C LEU A 199 11.54 8.63 -26.28
N LEU A 200 11.64 9.52 -25.30
CA LEU A 200 12.61 9.39 -24.20
C LEU A 200 12.16 8.36 -23.17
N PHE A 201 10.86 8.29 -22.85
CA PHE A 201 10.35 7.41 -21.78
C PHE A 201 9.84 6.07 -22.31
N GLY A 202 9.37 5.97 -23.55
CA GLY A 202 8.87 4.73 -24.15
C GLY A 202 9.86 3.55 -24.13
N PRO A 203 11.16 3.74 -24.39
CA PRO A 203 12.16 2.70 -24.26
C PRO A 203 12.28 2.11 -22.85
N ILE A 204 11.90 2.84 -21.80
CA ILE A 204 12.00 2.39 -20.40
C ILE A 204 11.07 1.20 -20.16
N THR A 205 9.81 1.27 -20.58
CA THR A 205 8.84 0.18 -20.41
C THR A 205 9.17 -1.02 -21.28
N LEU A 206 9.74 -0.80 -22.48
CA LEU A 206 10.20 -1.88 -23.36
C LEU A 206 11.40 -2.63 -22.76
N THR A 207 12.41 -1.89 -22.30
CA THR A 207 13.60 -2.46 -21.65
C THR A 207 13.26 -3.12 -20.31
N TYR A 208 12.30 -2.57 -19.56
CA TYR A 208 11.72 -3.21 -18.38
C TYR A 208 11.10 -4.57 -18.71
N GLY A 209 10.19 -4.63 -19.70
CA GLY A 209 9.52 -5.87 -20.10
C GLY A 209 10.51 -6.94 -20.61
N LEU A 210 11.53 -6.52 -21.36
CA LEU A 210 12.64 -7.38 -21.77
C LEU A 210 13.45 -7.90 -20.58
N ALA A 211 13.82 -7.04 -19.63
CA ALA A 211 14.59 -7.41 -18.45
C ALA A 211 13.83 -8.38 -17.54
N VAL A 212 12.54 -8.14 -17.33
CA VAL A 212 11.64 -9.04 -16.60
C VAL A 212 11.62 -10.41 -17.26
N GLN A 213 11.32 -10.49 -18.56
CA GLN A 213 11.24 -11.76 -19.27
C GLN A 213 12.58 -12.50 -19.33
N PHE A 214 13.68 -11.78 -19.57
CA PHE A 214 15.02 -12.37 -19.55
C PHE A 214 15.33 -13.00 -18.19
N THR A 215 15.00 -12.29 -17.10
CA THR A 215 15.20 -12.78 -15.73
C THR A 215 14.35 -14.02 -15.45
N VAL A 216 13.08 -14.00 -15.85
CA VAL A 216 12.17 -15.15 -15.76
C VAL A 216 12.74 -16.36 -16.50
N MET A 217 13.16 -16.19 -17.77
CA MET A 217 13.75 -17.26 -18.56
C MET A 217 15.02 -17.84 -17.93
N ARG A 218 15.84 -17.01 -17.28
CA ARG A 218 17.07 -17.47 -16.59
C ARG A 218 16.77 -18.23 -15.30
N LEU A 219 15.76 -17.79 -14.55
CA LEU A 219 15.34 -18.45 -13.31
C LEU A 219 14.62 -19.78 -13.59
N GLU A 220 13.87 -19.87 -14.70
CA GLU A 220 13.12 -21.08 -15.07
C GLU A 220 13.95 -22.11 -15.84
N ARG A 221 14.95 -21.70 -16.64
CA ARG A 221 15.89 -22.64 -17.32
C ARG A 221 16.72 -23.49 -16.35
N ARG A 222 16.71 -23.18 -15.06
CA ARG A 222 17.44 -23.94 -14.04
C ARG A 222 16.67 -25.16 -13.52
N ASP A 223 15.42 -25.39 -13.97
CA ASP A 223 14.54 -26.35 -13.33
C ASP A 223 13.52 -26.99 -14.32
N ASP A 224 14.00 -27.89 -15.18
CA ASP A 224 13.21 -28.70 -16.14
C ASP A 224 12.33 -29.78 -15.48
N SER A 225 12.21 -29.79 -14.14
CA SER A 225 11.54 -30.84 -13.37
C SER A 225 10.05 -30.57 -13.07
N ALA A 226 9.47 -29.46 -13.53
CA ALA A 226 8.11 -29.05 -13.19
C ALA A 226 7.03 -29.68 -14.09
N GLN A 227 6.35 -30.72 -13.61
CA GLN A 227 5.16 -31.30 -14.26
C GLN A 227 4.07 -30.25 -14.60
N PRO A 228 3.32 -30.44 -15.71
CA PRO A 228 2.20 -29.56 -16.06
C PRO A 228 1.08 -29.57 -15.00
N LEU A 229 0.40 -28.44 -14.84
CA LEU A 229 -0.70 -28.27 -13.86
C LEU A 229 -1.83 -29.25 -14.19
N SER A 230 -2.29 -29.99 -13.18
CA SER A 230 -3.50 -30.81 -13.31
C SER A 230 -4.73 -29.91 -13.50
N ALA A 231 -5.75 -30.39 -14.23
CA ALA A 231 -6.98 -29.62 -14.50
C ALA A 231 -7.69 -29.13 -13.22
N THR A 232 -7.49 -29.85 -12.11
CA THR A 232 -7.99 -29.53 -10.76
C THR A 232 -7.26 -28.36 -10.07
N GLU A 233 -6.02 -28.05 -10.43
CA GLU A 233 -5.23 -26.96 -9.83
C GLU A 233 -5.32 -25.63 -10.58
N LEU A 234 -5.88 -25.64 -11.80
CA LEU A 234 -6.02 -24.46 -12.65
C LEU A 234 -6.84 -23.33 -12.01
N PRO A 235 -8.04 -23.59 -11.44
CA PRO A 235 -8.91 -22.53 -10.89
C PRO A 235 -8.32 -21.81 -9.68
N SER A 236 -7.61 -22.54 -8.81
CA SER A 236 -6.96 -21.95 -7.63
C SER A 236 -5.75 -21.12 -8.04
N ALA A 237 -4.90 -21.63 -8.95
CA ALA A 237 -3.77 -20.88 -9.51
C ALA A 237 -4.21 -19.60 -10.25
N LEU A 238 -5.34 -19.67 -10.97
CA LEU A 238 -6.00 -18.56 -11.63
C LEU A 238 -6.38 -17.43 -10.66
N SER A 239 -7.11 -17.79 -9.60
CA SER A 239 -7.58 -16.82 -8.58
C SER A 239 -6.42 -16.14 -7.85
N GLN A 240 -5.36 -16.90 -7.63
CA GLN A 240 -4.16 -16.46 -6.94
C GLN A 240 -3.29 -15.52 -7.80
N GLY A 241 -3.09 -15.86 -9.08
CA GLY A 241 -2.44 -14.96 -10.04
C GLY A 241 -3.20 -13.66 -10.22
N LEU A 242 -4.53 -13.71 -10.29
CA LEU A 242 -5.38 -12.52 -10.36
C LEU A 242 -5.19 -11.62 -9.14
N TRP A 243 -5.11 -12.19 -7.93
CA TRP A 243 -4.85 -11.41 -6.72
C TRP A 243 -3.54 -10.63 -6.79
N PHE A 244 -2.46 -11.22 -7.30
CA PHE A 244 -1.19 -10.51 -7.45
C PHE A 244 -1.24 -9.39 -8.48
N VAL A 245 -1.95 -9.59 -9.58
CA VAL A 245 -2.15 -8.54 -10.58
C VAL A 245 -2.91 -7.37 -9.96
N VAL A 246 -4.01 -7.65 -9.27
CA VAL A 246 -4.80 -6.62 -8.57
C VAL A 246 -3.97 -5.94 -7.48
N PHE A 247 -3.20 -6.70 -6.70
CA PHE A 247 -2.29 -6.18 -5.69
C PHE A 247 -1.25 -5.23 -6.29
N ALA A 248 -0.60 -5.67 -7.37
CA ALA A 248 0.40 -4.93 -8.10
C ALA A 248 -0.16 -3.60 -8.62
N VAL A 249 -1.27 -3.66 -9.36
CA VAL A 249 -1.93 -2.49 -9.95
C VAL A 249 -2.35 -1.50 -8.86
N LEU A 250 -3.00 -1.97 -7.79
CA LEU A 250 -3.45 -1.07 -6.73
C LEU A 250 -2.29 -0.50 -5.91
N LEU A 251 -1.21 -1.24 -5.72
CA LEU A 251 0.00 -0.74 -5.05
C LEU A 251 0.67 0.34 -5.90
N GLU A 252 0.83 0.10 -7.21
CA GLU A 252 1.35 1.07 -8.16
C GLU A 252 0.50 2.34 -8.17
N LEU A 253 -0.83 2.20 -8.27
CA LEU A 253 -1.76 3.31 -8.18
C LEU A 253 -1.65 4.07 -6.85
N ALA A 254 -1.47 3.38 -5.73
CA ALA A 254 -1.31 4.02 -4.42
C ALA A 254 0.03 4.75 -4.28
N VAL A 255 1.12 4.21 -4.83
CA VAL A 255 2.43 4.89 -4.87
C VAL A 255 2.32 6.14 -5.73
N LEU A 256 1.74 6.03 -6.93
CA LEU A 256 1.55 7.17 -7.83
C LEU A 256 0.64 8.23 -7.23
N GLY A 257 -0.46 7.83 -6.58
CA GLY A 257 -1.35 8.73 -5.82
C GLY A 257 -0.62 9.44 -4.68
N THR A 258 0.19 8.71 -3.92
CA THR A 258 1.03 9.28 -2.85
C THR A 258 2.00 10.33 -3.40
N VAL A 259 2.78 9.98 -4.43
CA VAL A 259 3.73 10.92 -5.07
C VAL A 259 3.01 12.15 -5.63
N SER A 260 1.84 11.97 -6.23
CA SER A 260 1.01 13.06 -6.74
C SER A 260 0.59 14.02 -5.63
N ILE A 261 0.10 13.50 -4.49
CA ILE A 261 -0.27 14.29 -3.29
C ILE A 261 0.94 15.08 -2.77
N LEU A 262 2.14 14.49 -2.79
CA LEU A 262 3.36 15.14 -2.33
C LEU A 262 3.80 16.28 -3.27
N ASN A 263 3.76 16.05 -4.58
CA ASN A 263 4.20 17.00 -5.59
C ASN A 263 3.24 18.18 -5.75
N HIS A 264 1.94 17.94 -5.60
CA HIS A 264 0.92 18.98 -5.61
C HIS A 264 0.82 19.73 -4.29
N SER A 265 1.82 19.60 -3.41
CA SER A 265 1.91 20.24 -2.09
C SER A 265 1.07 21.50 -2.05
N PRO A 266 -0.14 21.36 -1.52
CA PRO A 266 -1.07 22.44 -1.39
C PRO A 266 -0.43 23.62 -0.70
N ARG A 267 -0.77 24.84 -1.10
CA ARG A 267 -0.51 25.98 -0.23
C ARG A 267 -1.22 25.70 1.10
N ILE A 268 -0.46 25.39 2.14
CA ILE A 268 -1.00 25.18 3.49
C ILE A 268 -1.89 26.37 3.80
N PRO A 269 -3.13 26.16 4.28
CA PRO A 269 -4.04 27.26 4.56
C PRO A 269 -3.35 28.34 5.41
N PRO A 270 -3.57 29.64 5.13
CA PRO A 270 -2.90 30.73 5.85
C PRO A 270 -3.07 30.63 7.37
N GLY A 271 -4.22 30.14 7.86
CA GLY A 271 -4.46 29.89 9.29
C GLY A 271 -3.53 28.84 9.89
N ILE A 272 -3.27 27.74 9.19
CA ILE A 272 -2.35 26.69 9.65
C ILE A 272 -0.90 27.17 9.57
N VAL A 273 -0.54 27.98 8.55
CA VAL A 273 0.77 28.62 8.49
C VAL A 273 1.00 29.55 9.67
N ARG A 274 -0.04 30.29 10.12
CA ARG A 274 0.03 31.11 11.34
C ARG A 274 0.24 30.23 12.58
N VAL A 275 -0.58 29.20 12.78
CA VAL A 275 -0.44 28.28 13.92
C VAL A 275 0.95 27.62 13.97
N LEU A 276 1.47 27.13 12.84
CA LEU A 276 2.81 26.55 12.78
C LEU A 276 3.89 27.59 13.08
N ARG A 277 3.73 28.82 12.59
CA ARG A 277 4.65 29.93 12.87
C ARG A 277 4.63 30.31 14.35
N ASP A 278 3.45 30.46 14.94
CA ASP A 278 3.25 30.82 16.34
C ASP A 278 3.80 29.71 17.26
N ALA A 279 3.63 28.44 16.86
CA ALA A 279 4.21 27.28 17.53
C ALA A 279 5.70 27.06 17.23
N HIS A 280 6.34 27.92 16.43
CA HIS A 280 7.74 27.80 16.01
C HIS A 280 8.09 26.45 15.33
N ILE A 281 7.12 25.82 14.65
CA ILE A 281 7.30 24.55 13.94
C ILE A 281 7.73 24.84 12.49
N PRO A 282 8.89 24.35 12.04
CA PRO A 282 9.34 24.54 10.66
C PRO A 282 8.35 23.93 9.66
N PHE A 283 8.06 24.66 8.57
CA PHE A 283 7.18 24.16 7.51
C PHE A 283 7.67 22.83 6.90
N ALA A 284 8.98 22.68 6.72
CA ALA A 284 9.59 21.47 6.22
C ALA A 284 9.27 20.25 7.10
N PHE A 285 9.28 20.43 8.43
CA PHE A 285 8.94 19.37 9.37
C PHE A 285 7.49 18.90 9.23
N ALA A 286 6.53 19.84 9.08
CA ALA A 286 5.12 19.50 8.87
C ALA A 286 4.88 18.80 7.52
N ARG A 287 5.58 19.23 6.46
CA ARG A 287 5.54 18.57 5.13
C ARG A 287 6.13 17.17 5.18
N ASP A 288 7.29 16.99 5.78
CA ASP A 288 7.97 15.71 5.81
C ASP A 288 7.22 14.71 6.71
N GLY A 289 6.64 15.17 7.83
CA GLY A 289 5.74 14.36 8.66
C GLY A 289 4.54 13.81 7.91
N ASN A 290 3.99 14.59 6.98
CA ASN A 290 2.90 14.14 6.10
C ASN A 290 3.34 13.00 5.18
N VAL A 291 4.50 13.14 4.54
CA VAL A 291 5.07 12.11 3.67
C VAL A 291 5.19 10.78 4.42
N TRP A 292 5.75 10.84 5.63
CA TRP A 292 5.93 9.66 6.47
C TRP A 292 4.59 9.00 6.82
N LEU A 293 3.59 9.79 7.22
CA LEU A 293 2.31 9.23 7.65
C LEU A 293 1.53 8.56 6.52
N VAL A 294 1.51 9.17 5.33
CA VAL A 294 0.88 8.59 4.13
C VAL A 294 1.57 7.29 3.74
N SER A 295 2.90 7.30 3.73
CA SER A 295 3.71 6.12 3.42
C SER A 295 3.49 4.99 4.44
N LEU A 296 3.42 5.31 5.73
CA LEU A 296 3.11 4.35 6.78
C LEU A 296 1.72 3.76 6.65
N THR A 297 0.73 4.58 6.25
CA THR A 297 -0.63 4.13 6.00
C THR A 297 -0.67 3.17 4.83
N ALA A 298 -0.01 3.51 3.70
CA ALA A 298 0.08 2.61 2.55
C ALA A 298 0.75 1.29 2.93
N LEU A 299 1.88 1.36 3.63
CA LEU A 299 2.57 0.16 4.12
C LEU A 299 1.68 -0.68 5.05
N GLY A 300 0.88 -0.05 5.91
CA GLY A 300 -0.05 -0.74 6.80
C GLY A 300 -1.11 -1.54 6.03
N TYR A 301 -1.77 -0.94 5.04
CA TYR A 301 -2.83 -1.61 4.27
C TYR A 301 -2.28 -2.65 3.30
N PHE A 302 -1.33 -2.26 2.44
CA PHE A 302 -0.77 -3.14 1.42
C PHE A 302 0.15 -4.20 2.02
N GLY A 303 1.00 -3.81 2.99
CA GLY A 303 1.89 -4.75 3.67
C GLY A 303 1.12 -5.81 4.46
N LEU A 304 0.08 -5.43 5.20
CA LEU A 304 -0.73 -6.40 5.94
C LEU A 304 -1.58 -7.28 5.00
N SER A 305 -2.15 -6.71 3.93
CA SER A 305 -2.84 -7.50 2.91
C SER A 305 -1.92 -8.55 2.27
N GLY A 306 -0.71 -8.13 1.88
CA GLY A 306 0.35 -9.00 1.38
C GLY A 306 0.74 -10.07 2.38
N LEU A 307 0.92 -9.72 3.65
CA LEU A 307 1.28 -10.66 4.71
C LEU A 307 0.19 -11.72 4.95
N ILE A 308 -1.08 -11.32 5.04
CA ILE A 308 -2.21 -12.25 5.24
C ILE A 308 -2.29 -13.23 4.08
N PHE A 309 -2.13 -12.73 2.85
CA PHE A 309 -2.16 -13.57 1.67
C PHE A 309 -0.93 -14.49 1.58
N TRP A 310 0.26 -13.97 1.92
CA TRP A 310 1.53 -14.70 1.99
C TRP A 310 1.50 -15.85 2.99
N GLN A 311 0.78 -15.69 4.11
CA GLN A 311 0.59 -16.75 5.10
C GLN A 311 -0.26 -17.93 4.61
N ARG A 312 -0.85 -17.85 3.41
CA ARG A 312 -1.70 -18.91 2.80
C ARG A 312 -2.88 -19.31 3.70
N THR A 313 -3.46 -18.35 4.40
CA THR A 313 -4.54 -18.62 5.35
C THR A 313 -5.76 -19.21 4.63
N ARG A 314 -6.18 -20.42 5.02
CA ARG A 314 -7.35 -21.11 4.43
C ARG A 314 -8.68 -20.48 4.85
N SER A 315 -8.69 -19.73 5.96
CA SER A 315 -9.86 -19.04 6.49
C SER A 315 -10.47 -18.08 5.43
N PRO A 316 -11.77 -18.20 5.13
CA PRO A 316 -12.44 -17.28 4.22
C PRO A 316 -12.43 -15.84 4.75
N MET A 317 -12.46 -15.66 6.08
CA MET A 317 -12.39 -14.35 6.71
C MET A 317 -11.03 -13.66 6.50
N ALA A 318 -9.93 -14.42 6.57
CA ALA A 318 -8.59 -13.89 6.36
C ALA A 318 -8.44 -13.36 4.93
N ARG A 319 -8.89 -14.15 3.94
CA ARG A 319 -8.91 -13.74 2.52
C ARG A 319 -9.78 -12.51 2.29
N PHE A 320 -10.98 -12.49 2.87
CA PHE A 320 -11.84 -11.31 2.82
C PHE A 320 -11.16 -10.07 3.42
N THR A 321 -10.50 -10.21 4.58
CA THR A 321 -9.75 -9.11 5.21
C THR A 321 -8.62 -8.61 4.32
N ALA A 322 -7.83 -9.51 3.71
CA ALA A 322 -6.76 -9.13 2.78
C ALA A 322 -7.30 -8.37 1.56
N ILE A 323 -8.39 -8.84 0.95
CA ILE A 323 -9.04 -8.18 -0.18
C ILE A 323 -9.59 -6.82 0.24
N THR A 324 -10.25 -6.73 1.40
CA THR A 324 -10.77 -5.46 1.93
C THR A 324 -9.66 -4.45 2.16
N LEU A 325 -8.55 -4.85 2.81
CA LEU A 325 -7.41 -3.97 3.03
C LEU A 325 -6.78 -3.50 1.71
N LEU A 326 -6.72 -4.38 0.71
CA LEU A 326 -6.18 -4.06 -0.60
C LEU A 326 -7.07 -3.09 -1.38
N LEU A 327 -8.37 -3.38 -1.49
CA LEU A 327 -9.34 -2.55 -2.20
C LEU A 327 -9.51 -1.19 -1.52
N PHE A 328 -9.64 -1.17 -0.19
CA PHE A 328 -9.77 0.07 0.57
C PHE A 328 -8.49 0.88 0.54
N GLY A 329 -7.32 0.25 0.69
CA GLY A 329 -6.03 0.93 0.54
C GLY A 329 -5.88 1.56 -0.85
N GLY A 330 -6.17 0.79 -1.91
CA GLY A 330 -6.15 1.29 -3.29
C GLY A 330 -7.12 2.45 -3.52
N ALA A 331 -8.32 2.40 -2.93
CA ALA A 331 -9.28 3.50 -2.99
C ALA A 331 -8.79 4.74 -2.22
N LEU A 332 -8.30 4.56 -0.98
CA LEU A 332 -7.91 5.64 -0.06
C LEU A 332 -6.82 6.55 -0.62
N PHE A 333 -5.81 5.98 -1.30
CA PHE A 333 -4.71 6.75 -1.90
C PHE A 333 -5.00 7.29 -3.30
N ASN A 334 -6.17 6.97 -3.86
CA ASN A 334 -6.60 7.43 -5.18
C ASN A 334 -7.79 8.41 -5.13
N THR A 335 -8.43 8.52 -3.97
CA THR A 335 -9.47 9.53 -3.70
C THR A 335 -8.86 10.89 -3.39
N GLY A 336 -8.77 11.78 -4.38
CA GLY A 336 -8.70 13.22 -4.12
C GLY A 336 -7.60 13.99 -4.86
N ALA A 337 -8.04 14.79 -5.82
CA ALA A 337 -7.51 16.10 -6.18
C ALA A 337 -6.17 16.27 -6.94
N THR A 338 -5.36 15.24 -7.23
CA THR A 338 -4.05 15.49 -7.87
C THR A 338 -3.71 14.48 -8.97
N TYR A 339 -3.35 15.01 -10.15
CA TYR A 339 -2.95 14.33 -11.40
C TYR A 339 -3.97 13.37 -12.04
N TYR A 340 -4.41 12.33 -11.33
CA TYR A 340 -5.38 11.35 -11.83
C TYR A 340 -6.79 11.90 -11.93
N ALA A 341 -7.18 12.86 -11.09
CA ALA A 341 -8.54 13.42 -11.12
C ALA A 341 -8.89 14.09 -12.45
N ARG A 342 -7.92 14.61 -13.23
CA ARG A 342 -8.18 15.15 -14.58
C ARG A 342 -8.17 14.05 -15.64
N LEU A 343 -7.16 13.17 -15.65
CA LEU A 343 -7.09 12.02 -16.58
C LEU A 343 -8.30 11.07 -16.46
N VAL A 344 -8.72 10.80 -15.23
CA VAL A 344 -9.86 9.94 -14.92
C VAL A 344 -11.18 10.62 -15.26
N HIS A 345 -11.29 11.94 -15.11
CA HIS A 345 -12.51 12.69 -15.44
C HIS A 345 -12.70 12.83 -16.97
N ASP A 346 -11.62 12.89 -17.73
CA ASP A 346 -11.68 13.06 -19.18
C ASP A 346 -11.75 11.72 -19.93
N VAL A 347 -11.38 10.60 -19.28
CA VAL A 347 -11.53 9.23 -19.82
C VAL A 347 -12.62 8.49 -19.04
N THR A 348 -13.85 8.50 -19.56
CA THR A 348 -15.05 7.92 -18.91
C THR A 348 -14.86 6.47 -18.43
N PHE A 349 -14.16 5.64 -19.20
CA PHE A 349 -13.90 4.25 -18.81
C PHE A 349 -13.05 4.15 -17.53
N LEU A 350 -11.97 4.95 -17.43
CA LEU A 350 -11.13 4.96 -16.24
C LEU A 350 -11.93 5.50 -15.04
N GLN A 351 -12.76 6.51 -15.25
CA GLN A 351 -13.69 7.02 -14.23
C GLN A 351 -14.54 5.91 -13.62
N ILE A 352 -15.17 5.11 -14.47
CA ILE A 352 -16.03 4.00 -14.03
C ILE A 352 -15.22 2.98 -13.23
N VAL A 353 -14.03 2.60 -13.71
CA VAL A 353 -13.15 1.64 -13.00
C VAL A 353 -12.77 2.15 -11.61
N PHE A 354 -12.36 3.42 -11.50
CA PHE A 354 -12.00 4.03 -10.20
C PHE A 354 -13.20 4.16 -9.27
N ASN A 355 -14.36 4.53 -9.79
CA ASN A 355 -15.59 4.60 -9.01
C ASN A 355 -16.00 3.23 -8.48
N ILE A 356 -15.89 2.18 -9.30
CA ILE A 356 -16.14 0.80 -8.86
C ILE A 356 -15.16 0.41 -7.74
N LEU A 357 -13.87 0.72 -7.89
CA LEU A 357 -12.86 0.44 -6.86
C LEU A 357 -13.17 1.16 -5.54
N GLN A 358 -13.60 2.43 -5.59
CA GLN A 358 -13.98 3.19 -4.40
C GLN A 358 -15.21 2.60 -3.71
N VAL A 359 -16.27 2.30 -4.47
CA VAL A 359 -17.50 1.68 -3.95
C VAL A 359 -17.17 0.32 -3.33
N ALA A 360 -16.37 -0.50 -4.02
CA ALA A 360 -15.95 -1.80 -3.54
C ALA A 360 -15.11 -1.68 -2.26
N GLY A 361 -14.08 -0.84 -2.24
CA GLY A 361 -13.22 -0.63 -1.08
C GLY A 361 -13.99 -0.16 0.15
N ALA A 362 -14.79 0.90 0.01
CA ALA A 362 -15.59 1.46 1.10
C ALA A 362 -16.63 0.46 1.62
N THR A 363 -17.32 -0.24 0.72
CA THR A 363 -18.32 -1.25 1.08
C THR A 363 -17.70 -2.46 1.76
N CYS A 364 -16.58 -2.99 1.23
CA CYS A 364 -15.86 -4.10 1.84
C CYS A 364 -15.36 -3.76 3.25
N LEU A 365 -14.92 -2.51 3.49
CA LEU A 365 -14.49 -2.07 4.80
C LEU A 365 -15.65 -2.04 5.81
N LEU A 366 -16.81 -1.51 5.43
CA LEU A 366 -17.98 -1.52 6.30
C LEU A 366 -18.48 -2.94 6.56
N ILE A 367 -18.52 -3.79 5.54
CA ILE A 367 -18.89 -5.20 5.71
C ILE A 367 -17.91 -5.91 6.65
N LEU A 368 -16.61 -5.61 6.57
CA LEU A 368 -15.62 -6.13 7.51
C LEU A 368 -15.98 -5.78 8.96
N LEU A 369 -16.41 -4.54 9.22
CA LEU A 369 -16.91 -4.12 10.55
C LEU A 369 -18.16 -4.90 10.99
N TYR A 370 -18.99 -5.41 10.09
CA TYR A 370 -20.18 -6.17 10.47
C TYR A 370 -19.93 -7.66 10.65
N VAL A 371 -19.03 -8.25 9.86
CA VAL A 371 -18.85 -9.71 9.80
C VAL A 371 -17.66 -10.21 10.62
N PHE A 372 -16.68 -9.36 10.95
CA PHE A 372 -15.51 -9.73 11.74
C PHE A 372 -15.90 -10.22 13.15
N PRO A 373 -15.28 -11.29 13.68
CA PRO A 373 -14.20 -12.13 13.12
C PRO A 373 -14.64 -13.35 12.31
N ASN A 374 -15.93 -13.69 12.28
CA ASN A 374 -16.39 -15.02 11.80
C ASN A 374 -16.86 -15.04 10.33
N GLY A 375 -16.89 -13.88 9.66
CA GLY A 375 -17.32 -13.77 8.26
C GLY A 375 -18.82 -13.90 8.03
N ARG A 376 -19.63 -13.95 9.09
CA ARG A 376 -21.10 -14.09 9.01
C ARG A 376 -21.80 -12.87 9.59
N PHE A 377 -22.88 -12.44 8.96
CA PHE A 377 -23.82 -11.46 9.50
C PHE A 377 -24.68 -12.12 10.58
N THR A 378 -24.28 -12.02 11.84
CA THR A 378 -25.02 -12.58 12.99
C THR A 378 -26.12 -11.64 13.49
N ILE A 379 -25.91 -10.34 13.38
CA ILE A 379 -26.83 -9.31 13.85
C ILE A 379 -27.77 -8.91 12.72
N ALA A 380 -29.09 -9.07 12.90
CA ALA A 380 -30.08 -8.93 11.83
C ALA A 380 -30.05 -7.55 11.12
N TRP A 381 -29.88 -6.46 11.86
CA TRP A 381 -29.89 -5.10 11.30
C TRP A 381 -28.66 -4.76 10.45
N THR A 382 -27.56 -5.51 10.57
CA THR A 382 -26.32 -5.23 9.81
C THR A 382 -26.46 -5.54 8.32
N ARG A 383 -27.33 -6.48 7.93
CA ARG A 383 -27.56 -6.84 6.52
C ARG A 383 -28.24 -5.71 5.73
N PRO A 384 -29.41 -5.19 6.14
CA PRO A 384 -30.05 -4.10 5.42
C PRO A 384 -29.19 -2.82 5.43
N LEU A 385 -28.43 -2.56 6.50
CA LEU A 385 -27.50 -1.42 6.51
C LEU A 385 -26.34 -1.60 5.52
N ALA A 386 -25.78 -2.81 5.37
CA ALA A 386 -24.75 -3.06 4.36
C ALA A 386 -25.29 -2.83 2.94
N VAL A 387 -26.54 -3.23 2.67
CA VAL A 387 -27.21 -2.96 1.39
C VAL A 387 -27.45 -1.47 1.20
N LEU A 388 -27.96 -0.77 2.21
CA LEU A 388 -28.20 0.67 2.16
C LEU A 388 -26.90 1.44 1.91
N TRP A 389 -25.80 1.04 2.56
CA TRP A 389 -24.48 1.61 2.31
C TRP A 389 -24.00 1.39 0.89
N LEU A 390 -24.14 0.16 0.36
CA LEU A 390 -23.77 -0.13 -1.02
C LEU A 390 -24.56 0.75 -2.00
N LEU A 391 -25.89 0.84 -1.83
CA LEU A 391 -26.74 1.68 -2.67
C LEU A 391 -26.36 3.15 -2.58
N TRP A 392 -26.08 3.64 -1.38
CA TRP A 392 -25.64 5.01 -1.18
C TRP A 392 -24.25 5.26 -1.80
N ALA A 393 -23.30 4.34 -1.63
CA ALA A 393 -21.97 4.44 -2.23
C ALA A 393 -22.04 4.45 -3.77
N MET A 394 -22.92 3.63 -4.36
CA MET A 394 -23.19 3.64 -5.81
C MET A 394 -23.80 4.98 -6.26
N ALA A 395 -24.78 5.52 -5.52
CA ALA A 395 -25.38 6.81 -5.80
C ALA A 395 -24.38 7.98 -5.67
N TRP A 396 -23.50 7.90 -4.68
CA TRP A 396 -22.40 8.84 -4.49
C TRP A 396 -21.42 8.79 -5.66
N ALA A 397 -20.97 7.59 -6.05
CA ALA A 397 -20.02 7.42 -7.13
C ALA A 397 -20.58 7.81 -8.51
N ALA A 398 -21.89 7.64 -8.72
CA ALA A 398 -22.55 8.04 -9.95
C ALA A 398 -22.67 9.57 -10.11
N ALA A 399 -22.72 10.32 -8.99
CA ALA A 399 -23.01 11.74 -9.03
C ALA A 399 -22.32 12.51 -7.89
N THR A 400 -20.99 12.40 -7.80
CA THR A 400 -20.18 13.00 -6.71
C THR A 400 -20.44 14.50 -6.52
N ALA A 401 -20.73 15.23 -7.60
CA ALA A 401 -21.03 16.66 -7.57
C ALA A 401 -22.35 17.01 -6.86
N LEU A 402 -23.30 16.07 -6.76
CA LEU A 402 -24.59 16.27 -6.08
C LEU A 402 -24.50 16.13 -4.56
N TRP A 403 -23.40 15.56 -4.05
CA TRP A 403 -23.24 15.25 -2.63
C TRP A 403 -22.23 16.20 -1.99
N PRO A 404 -22.69 17.18 -1.19
CA PRO A 404 -21.77 18.03 -0.43
C PRO A 404 -20.82 17.17 0.41
N GLU A 405 -19.56 17.60 0.50
CA GLU A 405 -18.53 16.86 1.24
C GLU A 405 -18.92 16.66 2.71
N SER A 406 -19.52 17.67 3.33
CA SER A 406 -20.04 17.57 4.70
C SER A 406 -21.08 16.46 4.86
N VAL A 407 -22.03 16.35 3.93
CA VAL A 407 -23.06 15.30 3.93
C VAL A 407 -22.41 13.94 3.75
N THR A 408 -21.46 13.81 2.83
CA THR A 408 -20.70 12.57 2.58
C THR A 408 -19.97 12.10 3.84
N LEU A 409 -19.26 13.00 4.52
CA LEU A 409 -18.53 12.70 5.75
C LEU A 409 -19.47 12.36 6.91
N THR A 410 -20.60 13.05 7.04
CA THR A 410 -21.61 12.73 8.06
C THR A 410 -22.20 11.34 7.84
N ILE A 411 -22.55 11.00 6.60
CA ILE A 411 -23.09 9.67 6.28
C ILE A 411 -22.04 8.59 6.56
N LEU A 412 -20.79 8.78 6.11
CA LEU A 412 -19.68 7.89 6.43
C LEU A 412 -19.52 7.69 7.95
N ALA A 413 -19.52 8.77 8.73
CA ALA A 413 -19.39 8.70 10.18
C ALA A 413 -20.53 7.92 10.83
N LEU A 414 -21.79 8.16 10.42
CA LEU A 414 -22.95 7.42 10.92
C LEU A 414 -22.81 5.92 10.66
N PHE A 415 -22.44 5.52 9.44
CA PHE A 415 -22.25 4.11 9.12
C PHE A 415 -21.07 3.48 9.87
N LEU A 416 -19.95 4.19 10.02
CA LEU A 416 -18.83 3.71 10.83
C LEU A 416 -19.23 3.52 12.31
N ILE A 417 -20.06 4.40 12.87
CA ILE A 417 -20.62 4.25 14.23
C ILE A 417 -21.45 2.96 14.32
N THR A 418 -22.29 2.66 13.31
CA THR A 418 -23.02 1.40 13.30
C THR A 418 -22.06 0.20 13.21
N GLY A 419 -20.95 0.30 12.47
CA GLY A 419 -19.90 -0.72 12.45
C GLY A 419 -19.31 -1.01 13.83
N VAL A 420 -18.98 0.04 14.59
CA VAL A 420 -18.49 -0.08 15.97
C VAL A 420 -19.57 -0.66 16.89
N ALA A 421 -20.82 -0.20 16.77
CA ALA A 421 -21.94 -0.73 17.56
C ALA A 421 -22.14 -2.23 17.31
N ALA A 422 -22.05 -2.68 16.06
CA ALA A 422 -22.09 -4.10 15.71
C ALA A 422 -20.92 -4.87 16.35
N GLN A 423 -19.70 -4.34 16.28
CA GLN A 423 -18.53 -4.97 16.89
C GLN A 423 -18.63 -5.07 18.42
N VAL A 424 -19.13 -4.03 19.10
CA VAL A 424 -19.37 -4.05 20.56
C VAL A 424 -20.46 -5.04 20.92
N GLN A 425 -21.57 -5.06 20.18
CA GLN A 425 -22.66 -6.01 20.41
C GLN A 425 -22.18 -7.45 20.21
N ARG A 426 -21.41 -7.72 19.15
CA ARG A 426 -20.81 -9.04 18.91
C ARG A 426 -19.82 -9.42 20.00
N TYR A 427 -18.95 -8.51 20.41
CA TYR A 427 -17.97 -8.76 21.47
C TYR A 427 -18.66 -9.25 22.77
N ARG A 428 -19.82 -8.69 23.09
CA ARG A 428 -20.65 -9.11 24.24
C ARG A 428 -21.32 -10.48 24.01
N GLN A 429 -21.69 -10.81 22.77
CA GLN A 429 -22.33 -12.09 22.40
C GLN A 429 -21.34 -13.25 22.20
N LEU A 430 -20.04 -13.00 22.02
CA LEU A 430 -19.02 -14.06 21.91
C LEU A 430 -19.00 -14.88 23.20
N ILE A 431 -19.14 -16.20 23.12
CA ILE A 431 -19.19 -17.08 24.30
C ILE A 431 -17.77 -17.55 24.69
N SER A 432 -16.90 -17.76 23.69
CA SER A 432 -15.51 -18.17 23.88
C SER A 432 -14.62 -17.03 24.41
N ALA A 433 -13.93 -17.28 25.52
CA ALA A 433 -12.94 -16.35 26.08
C ALA A 433 -11.76 -16.10 25.12
N GLU A 434 -11.43 -17.08 24.28
CA GLU A 434 -10.35 -16.99 23.29
C GLU A 434 -10.75 -16.11 22.11
N GLU A 435 -11.96 -16.28 21.56
CA GLU A 435 -12.48 -15.42 20.49
C GLU A 435 -12.63 -13.96 20.95
N ARG A 436 -13.04 -13.74 22.20
CA ARG A 436 -13.06 -12.39 22.80
C ARG A 436 -11.66 -11.78 22.85
N ARG A 437 -10.64 -12.54 23.28
CA ARG A 437 -9.25 -12.05 23.32
C ARG A 437 -8.70 -11.72 21.94
N GLN A 438 -9.01 -12.52 20.93
CA GLN A 438 -8.64 -12.30 19.53
C GLN A 438 -9.31 -11.04 18.95
N THR A 439 -10.59 -10.82 19.26
CA THR A 439 -11.39 -9.74 18.65
C THR A 439 -11.21 -8.39 19.32
N ARG A 440 -10.82 -8.35 20.61
CA ARG A 440 -10.79 -7.10 21.41
C ARG A 440 -9.92 -6.00 20.79
N TRP A 441 -8.78 -6.37 20.20
CA TRP A 441 -7.82 -5.40 19.67
C TRP A 441 -8.33 -4.83 18.36
N THR A 442 -8.91 -5.67 17.51
CA THR A 442 -9.57 -5.23 16.27
C THR A 442 -10.74 -4.29 16.56
N VAL A 443 -11.60 -4.61 17.54
CA VAL A 443 -12.69 -3.74 17.99
C VAL A 443 -12.14 -2.40 18.49
N ALA A 444 -11.07 -2.43 19.30
CA ALA A 444 -10.42 -1.22 19.80
C ALA A 444 -9.83 -0.37 18.66
N GLY A 445 -9.24 -0.98 17.64
CA GLY A 445 -8.73 -0.28 16.46
C GLY A 445 -9.84 0.39 15.66
N PHE A 446 -10.94 -0.31 15.41
CA PHE A 446 -12.12 0.26 14.74
C PHE A 446 -12.77 1.39 15.55
N ALA A 447 -12.96 1.19 16.85
CA ALA A 447 -13.48 2.22 17.74
C ALA A 447 -12.54 3.44 17.82
N GLY A 448 -11.23 3.20 17.87
CA GLY A 448 -10.20 4.24 17.86
C GLY A 448 -10.22 5.06 16.57
N ALA A 449 -10.41 4.42 15.41
CA ALA A 449 -10.58 5.13 14.14
C ALA A 449 -11.81 6.07 14.17
N VAL A 450 -12.98 5.56 14.60
CA VAL A 450 -14.20 6.37 14.70
C VAL A 450 -14.06 7.51 15.70
N ALA A 451 -13.49 7.23 16.88
CA ALA A 451 -13.23 8.26 17.88
C ALA A 451 -12.27 9.34 17.35
N GLY A 452 -11.24 8.94 16.60
CA GLY A 452 -10.32 9.85 15.93
C GLY A 452 -11.03 10.79 14.96
N PHE A 453 -11.91 10.26 14.09
CA PHE A 453 -12.73 11.09 13.20
C PHE A 453 -13.68 12.03 13.95
N ALA A 454 -14.31 11.55 15.02
CA ALA A 454 -15.19 12.37 15.85
C ALA A 454 -14.43 13.53 16.52
N LEU A 455 -13.24 13.26 17.07
CA LEU A 455 -12.36 14.28 17.66
C LEU A 455 -11.96 15.35 16.63
N ILE A 456 -11.61 14.94 15.41
CA ILE A 456 -11.28 15.86 14.32
C ILE A 456 -12.50 16.72 13.98
N ALA A 457 -13.68 16.12 13.83
CA ALA A 457 -14.91 16.85 13.52
C ALA A 457 -15.27 17.88 14.60
N VAL A 458 -15.15 17.51 15.89
CA VAL A 458 -15.37 18.41 17.02
C VAL A 458 -14.36 19.55 17.03
N ALA A 459 -13.07 19.26 16.80
CA ALA A 459 -12.03 20.28 16.74
C ALA A 459 -12.29 21.31 15.63
N LEU A 460 -12.70 20.85 14.43
CA LEU A 460 -13.08 21.72 13.31
C LEU A 460 -14.34 22.55 13.60
N ALA A 461 -15.29 22.00 14.37
CA ALA A 461 -16.50 22.72 14.75
C ALA A 461 -16.22 23.80 15.82
N LEU A 462 -15.37 23.52 16.80
CA LEU A 462 -15.11 24.40 17.94
C LEU A 462 -14.09 25.51 17.68
N ILE A 463 -13.22 25.35 16.68
CA ILE A 463 -12.13 26.30 16.39
C ILE A 463 -12.45 27.04 15.08
N PRO A 464 -12.99 28.27 15.12
CA PRO A 464 -13.44 29.00 13.93
C PRO A 464 -12.31 29.25 12.92
N ASP A 465 -11.08 29.47 13.40
CA ASP A 465 -9.89 29.68 12.54
C ASP A 465 -9.44 28.41 11.80
N LEU A 466 -9.92 27.23 12.21
CA LEU A 466 -9.77 25.96 11.49
C LEU A 466 -10.88 25.72 10.46
N ARG A 467 -11.95 26.54 10.45
CA ARG A 467 -13.04 26.47 9.45
C ARG A 467 -12.54 27.06 8.13
N LEU A 468 -12.10 26.20 7.23
CA LEU A 468 -11.55 26.59 5.93
C LEU A 468 -12.66 27.14 5.00
N PRO A 469 -12.50 28.34 4.41
CA PRO A 469 -13.49 28.90 3.49
C PRO A 469 -13.50 28.09 2.18
N LYS A 470 -14.68 27.55 1.84
CA LYS A 470 -14.99 26.79 0.61
C LYS A 470 -14.06 25.59 0.36
N VAL A 471 -14.31 24.53 1.14
CA VAL A 471 -13.69 23.21 1.01
C VAL A 471 -14.26 22.51 -0.23
N ALA A 472 -13.68 22.83 -1.39
CA ALA A 472 -13.79 21.97 -2.56
C ALA A 472 -12.66 20.94 -2.48
N GLY A 473 -12.97 19.80 -1.87
CA GLY A 473 -12.19 18.57 -1.95
C GLY A 473 -11.07 18.48 -0.94
N LEU A 474 -11.32 17.86 0.22
CA LEU A 474 -10.33 17.06 0.96
C LEU A 474 -8.98 17.74 1.24
N SER A 475 -8.97 19.07 1.27
CA SER A 475 -7.77 19.87 1.17
C SER A 475 -7.37 20.54 2.49
N MET A 476 -6.14 20.42 2.99
CA MET A 476 -4.94 19.91 2.33
C MET A 476 -3.78 19.88 3.36
N THR A 477 -2.99 18.81 3.34
CA THR A 477 -1.73 18.56 4.10
C THR A 477 -1.82 18.49 5.63
N ALA A 478 -2.18 19.55 6.37
CA ALA A 478 -2.20 19.45 7.84
C ALA A 478 -3.42 18.68 8.39
N THR A 479 -4.61 18.96 7.84
CA THR A 479 -5.82 18.17 8.12
C THR A 479 -5.72 16.76 7.53
N PHE A 480 -4.99 16.62 6.40
CA PHE A 480 -4.76 15.32 5.76
C PHE A 480 -3.98 14.36 6.68
N SER A 481 -2.96 14.84 7.38
CA SER A 481 -2.27 14.04 8.40
C SER A 481 -3.18 13.61 9.55
N LEU A 482 -3.92 14.56 10.13
CA LEU A 482 -4.86 14.24 11.21
C LEU A 482 -5.92 13.24 10.73
N TYR A 483 -6.37 13.35 9.49
CA TYR A 483 -7.35 12.46 8.86
C TYR A 483 -6.80 11.05 8.58
N MET A 484 -5.51 10.91 8.28
CA MET A 484 -4.88 9.59 8.02
C MET A 484 -4.59 8.79 9.29
N LEU A 485 -4.36 9.45 10.43
CA LEU A 485 -4.09 8.78 11.71
C LEU A 485 -5.20 7.79 12.13
N PRO A 486 -6.50 8.14 12.11
CA PRO A 486 -7.58 7.19 12.38
C PRO A 486 -7.55 5.95 11.49
N TRP A 487 -7.21 6.11 10.20
CA TRP A 487 -7.17 5.00 9.25
C TRP A 487 -6.07 3.99 9.57
N LEU A 488 -4.97 4.39 10.21
CA LEU A 488 -3.89 3.50 10.64
C LEU A 488 -4.29 2.57 11.80
N CYS A 489 -5.27 2.96 12.61
CA CYS A 489 -5.74 2.12 13.73
C CYS A 489 -6.25 0.75 13.23
N ILE A 490 -6.78 0.69 12.01
CA ILE A 490 -7.33 -0.53 11.42
C ILE A 490 -6.24 -1.57 11.13
N PRO A 491 -5.26 -1.35 10.23
CA PRO A 491 -4.23 -2.34 9.95
C PRO A 491 -3.36 -2.64 11.19
N LEU A 492 -3.06 -1.66 12.03
CA LEU A 492 -2.26 -1.88 13.24
C LEU A 492 -2.96 -2.82 14.22
N SER A 493 -4.26 -2.64 14.44
CA SER A 493 -5.03 -3.50 15.35
C SER A 493 -5.16 -4.93 14.83
N ILE A 494 -5.41 -5.11 13.53
CA ILE A 494 -5.50 -6.43 12.90
C ILE A 494 -4.14 -7.13 12.94
N GLY A 495 -3.05 -6.45 12.56
CA GLY A 495 -1.70 -7.00 12.61
C GLY A 495 -1.27 -7.39 14.03
N TRP A 496 -1.61 -6.58 15.02
CA TRP A 496 -1.39 -6.89 16.43
C TRP A 496 -2.18 -8.12 16.89
N ALA A 497 -3.45 -8.20 16.51
CA ALA A 497 -4.32 -9.33 16.85
C ALA A 497 -3.85 -10.64 16.21
N MET A 498 -3.37 -10.60 14.96
CA MET A 498 -2.72 -11.73 14.29
C MET A 498 -1.51 -12.25 15.05
N ARG A 499 -0.63 -11.35 15.51
CA ARG A 499 0.60 -11.75 16.23
C ARG A 499 0.31 -12.32 17.61
N ARG A 500 -0.48 -11.63 18.42
CA ARG A 500 -0.57 -11.95 19.86
C ARG A 500 -1.48 -13.14 20.17
N HIS A 501 -2.49 -13.34 19.33
CA HIS A 501 -3.58 -14.29 19.58
C HIS A 501 -3.84 -15.21 18.39
N GLN A 502 -2.88 -15.34 17.48
CA GLN A 502 -2.92 -16.33 16.39
C GLN A 502 -4.22 -16.30 15.58
N LEU A 503 -4.65 -15.11 15.20
CA LEU A 503 -5.90 -14.90 14.47
C LEU A 503 -5.89 -15.72 13.17
N TRP A 504 -6.88 -16.62 13.03
CA TRP A 504 -6.99 -17.60 11.93
C TRP A 504 -5.90 -18.69 11.86
N ALA A 505 -5.26 -19.03 12.98
CA ALA A 505 -4.24 -20.08 13.03
C ALA A 505 -4.77 -21.52 13.01
N THR A 506 -5.99 -21.76 12.52
CA THR A 506 -6.47 -23.12 12.27
C THR A 506 -5.78 -23.77 11.08
#